data_AF-A0ABD5QJ28-F1
#
_entry.id   AF-A0ABD5QJ28-F1
#
_cell.length_a   1.000
_cell.length_b   1.000
_cell.length_c   1.000
_cell.angle_alpha   90.00
_cell.angle_beta   90.00
_cell.angle_gamma   90.00
#
_symmetry.space_group_name_H-M   'P 1'
#
loop_
_entity.id
_entity.type
_entity.pdbx_description
1 polymer ?
#
loop_
_entity_poly.entity_id
_entity_poly.type
_entity_poly.pdbx_seq_one_letter_code
_entity_poly.pdbx_strand_id
1 'polypeptide(L)'
;MAEDKPDSPDLPKTLLKPLERQSPDRLEEVSAYARELARWKRAEREQELTEAQERESISDDEQAELEARGISTDPADYDDVTASGAYITIKETKPGYKYYYWQWRSGEDSWENQYIAPVDPKDTTS
;
A
#
# COMPACT_ATOMS: atom_id res chain seq x y z
N MET A 1 -12.28 -31.10 -33.12
CA MET A 1 -12.82 -31.14 -31.75
C MET A 1 -13.36 -29.75 -31.48
N ALA A 2 -14.58 -29.62 -30.95
CA ALA A 2 -15.09 -28.29 -30.57
C ALA A 2 -14.40 -27.89 -29.27
N GLU A 3 -13.80 -26.70 -29.24
CA GLU A 3 -13.25 -26.13 -28.03
C GLU A 3 -14.43 -25.71 -27.13
N ASP A 4 -14.41 -26.14 -25.87
CA ASP A 4 -15.43 -25.77 -24.90
C ASP A 4 -15.27 -24.31 -24.46
N LYS A 5 -16.38 -23.67 -24.10
CA LYS A 5 -16.37 -22.26 -23.72
C LYS A 5 -15.61 -22.07 -22.41
N PRO A 6 -14.69 -21.09 -22.29
CA PRO A 6 -13.97 -20.84 -21.05
C PRO A 6 -14.90 -20.40 -19.91
N ASP A 7 -14.46 -20.66 -18.68
CA ASP A 7 -15.15 -20.21 -17.47
C ASP A 7 -15.16 -18.68 -17.37
N SER A 8 -16.28 -18.14 -16.89
CA SER A 8 -16.49 -16.69 -16.83
C SER A 8 -15.75 -16.09 -15.65
N PRO A 9 -14.95 -15.01 -15.84
CA PRO A 9 -14.34 -14.31 -14.73
C PRO A 9 -15.41 -13.70 -13.82
N ASP A 10 -15.03 -13.42 -12.57
CA ASP A 10 -15.87 -12.76 -11.57
C ASP A 10 -16.07 -11.27 -11.94
N LEU A 11 -16.95 -11.04 -12.93
CA LEU A 11 -17.29 -9.73 -13.46
C LEU A 11 -18.80 -9.55 -13.46
N PRO A 12 -19.29 -8.32 -13.24
CA PRO A 12 -20.72 -8.05 -13.31
C PRO A 12 -21.24 -8.41 -14.71
N LYS A 13 -22.45 -8.98 -14.76
CA LYS A 13 -23.10 -9.40 -16.02
C LYS A 13 -23.23 -8.27 -17.05
N THR A 14 -23.22 -7.02 -16.60
CA THR A 14 -23.23 -5.81 -17.43
C THR A 14 -21.95 -5.62 -18.25
N LEU A 15 -20.81 -6.15 -17.78
CA LEU A 15 -19.54 -6.18 -18.50
C LEU A 15 -19.32 -7.52 -19.22
N LEU A 16 -19.74 -8.63 -18.60
CA LEU A 16 -19.56 -9.97 -19.16
C LEU A 16 -20.33 -10.15 -20.47
N LYS A 17 -21.64 -9.86 -20.48
CA LYS A 17 -22.50 -10.05 -21.65
C LYS A 17 -22.04 -9.30 -22.92
N PRO A 18 -21.65 -8.00 -22.86
CA PRO A 18 -21.13 -7.34 -24.05
C PRO A 18 -19.76 -7.87 -24.47
N LEU A 19 -18.91 -8.29 -23.53
CA LEU A 19 -17.60 -8.88 -23.82
C LEU A 19 -17.75 -10.20 -24.59
N GLU A 20 -18.61 -11.11 -24.13
CA GLU A 20 -18.88 -12.41 -24.78
C GLU A 20 -19.48 -12.29 -26.19
N ARG A 21 -20.03 -11.12 -26.54
CA ARG A 21 -20.61 -10.83 -27.86
C ARG A 21 -19.59 -10.23 -28.83
N GLN A 22 -18.36 -9.97 -28.39
CA GLN A 22 -17.32 -9.43 -29.26
C GLN A 22 -16.74 -10.51 -30.19
N SER A 23 -16.22 -10.06 -31.32
CA SER A 23 -15.42 -10.90 -32.22
C SER A 23 -14.11 -11.33 -31.55
N PRO A 24 -13.49 -12.45 -31.95
CA PRO A 24 -12.23 -12.93 -31.39
C PRO A 24 -11.11 -11.88 -31.45
N ASP A 25 -10.91 -11.20 -32.60
CA ASP A 25 -9.89 -10.15 -32.73
C ASP A 25 -10.07 -9.04 -31.68
N ARG A 26 -11.32 -8.66 -31.41
CA ARG A 26 -11.63 -7.61 -30.46
C ARG A 26 -11.49 -8.08 -29.01
N LEU A 27 -11.73 -9.35 -28.74
CA LEU A 27 -11.41 -9.97 -27.44
C LEU A 27 -9.90 -9.97 -27.19
N GLU A 28 -9.09 -10.22 -28.20
CA GLU A 28 -7.62 -10.12 -28.11
C GLU A 28 -7.18 -8.68 -27.81
N GLU A 29 -7.73 -7.67 -28.51
CA GLU A 29 -7.46 -6.26 -28.21
C GLU A 29 -7.82 -5.88 -26.78
N VAL A 30 -9.00 -6.30 -26.30
CA VAL A 30 -9.43 -6.05 -24.91
C VAL A 30 -8.49 -6.75 -23.92
N SER A 31 -8.03 -7.96 -24.22
CA SER A 31 -7.08 -8.68 -23.36
C SER A 31 -5.73 -7.96 -23.24
N ALA A 32 -5.23 -7.42 -24.36
CA ALA A 32 -3.99 -6.64 -24.39
C ALA A 32 -4.14 -5.36 -23.57
N TYR A 33 -5.22 -4.60 -23.81
CA TYR A 33 -5.52 -3.39 -23.06
C TYR A 33 -5.69 -3.68 -21.55
N ALA A 34 -6.44 -4.71 -21.17
CA ALA A 34 -6.62 -5.08 -19.77
C ALA A 34 -5.28 -5.43 -19.09
N ARG A 35 -4.37 -6.09 -19.81
CA ARG A 35 -3.02 -6.41 -19.32
C ARG A 35 -2.18 -5.15 -19.12
N GLU A 36 -2.21 -4.22 -20.08
CA GLU A 36 -1.50 -2.94 -19.97
C GLU A 36 -2.08 -2.07 -18.86
N LEU A 37 -3.41 -2.00 -18.75
CA LEU A 37 -4.10 -1.29 -17.68
C LEU A 37 -3.73 -1.86 -16.30
N ALA A 38 -3.65 -3.18 -16.17
CA ALA A 38 -3.22 -3.83 -14.94
C ALA A 38 -1.75 -3.52 -14.60
N ARG A 39 -0.87 -3.34 -15.60
CA ARG A 39 0.52 -2.92 -15.36
C ARG A 39 0.59 -1.47 -14.91
N TRP A 40 -0.08 -0.58 -15.65
CA TRP A 40 -0.14 0.84 -15.31
C TRP A 40 -0.73 1.07 -13.91
N LYS A 41 -1.83 0.40 -13.55
CA LYS A 41 -2.42 0.48 -12.20
C LYS A 41 -1.52 -0.06 -11.08
N ARG A 42 -0.60 -0.98 -11.37
CA ARG A 42 0.40 -1.43 -10.38
C ARG A 42 1.50 -0.37 -10.23
N ALA A 43 1.99 0.14 -11.35
CA ALA A 43 3.02 1.19 -11.36
C ALA A 43 2.53 2.49 -10.70
N GLU A 44 1.29 2.93 -10.97
CA GLU A 44 0.68 4.07 -10.29
C GLU A 44 0.65 3.86 -8.78
N ARG A 45 0.30 2.66 -8.32
CA ARG A 45 0.28 2.35 -6.88
C ARG A 45 1.67 2.40 -6.26
N GLU A 46 2.69 1.92 -6.97
CA GLU A 46 4.09 2.03 -6.52
C GLU A 46 4.55 3.50 -6.46
N GLN A 47 4.11 4.34 -7.41
CA GLN A 47 4.38 5.77 -7.41
C GLN A 47 3.67 6.47 -6.26
N GLU A 48 2.37 6.23 -6.06
CA GLU A 48 1.62 6.79 -4.93
C GLU A 48 2.23 6.40 -3.59
N LEU A 49 2.69 5.14 -3.45
CA LEU A 49 3.42 4.66 -2.28
C LEU A 49 4.74 5.43 -2.08
N THR A 50 5.51 5.61 -3.14
CA THR A 50 6.78 6.33 -3.09
C THR A 50 6.55 7.79 -2.73
N GLU A 51 5.58 8.47 -3.36
CA GLU A 51 5.25 9.86 -3.06
C GLU A 51 4.69 10.05 -1.64
N ALA A 52 3.87 9.11 -1.16
CA ALA A 52 3.38 9.11 0.22
C ALA A 52 4.54 8.95 1.20
N GLN A 53 5.44 8.00 0.94
CA GLN A 53 6.66 7.84 1.72
C GLN A 53 7.51 9.12 1.69
N GLU A 54 7.77 9.73 0.54
CA GLU A 54 8.57 10.95 0.45
C GLU A 54 7.93 12.16 1.18
N ARG A 55 6.60 12.24 1.21
CA ARG A 55 5.89 13.34 1.89
C ARG A 55 5.68 13.12 3.37
N GLU A 56 5.41 11.89 3.78
CA GLU A 56 4.89 11.57 5.12
C GLU A 56 5.88 10.78 5.97
N SER A 57 6.97 10.26 5.36
CA SER A 57 8.02 9.59 6.11
C SER A 57 8.75 10.57 7.01
N ILE A 58 9.19 10.05 8.14
CA ILE A 58 10.07 10.77 9.05
C ILE A 58 11.41 11.12 8.38
N SER A 59 12.00 12.24 8.81
CA SER A 59 13.35 12.64 8.42
C SER A 59 14.42 11.74 9.04
N ASP A 60 15.62 11.75 8.46
CA ASP A 60 16.80 11.04 8.96
C ASP A 60 17.11 11.36 10.44
N ASP A 61 16.92 12.61 10.88
CA ASP A 61 17.11 13.04 12.27
C ASP A 61 16.12 12.36 13.24
N GLU A 62 14.84 12.25 12.84
CA GLU A 62 13.80 11.59 13.64
C GLU A 62 14.01 10.06 13.64
N GLN A 63 14.50 9.50 12.53
CA GLN A 63 14.90 8.10 12.45
C GLN A 63 16.05 7.81 13.42
N ALA A 64 17.08 8.66 13.43
CA ALA A 64 18.20 8.55 14.37
C ALA A 64 17.74 8.72 15.84
N GLU A 65 16.76 9.59 16.12
CA GLU A 65 16.17 9.71 17.46
C GLU A 65 15.52 8.40 17.91
N LEU A 66 14.75 7.74 17.03
CA LEU A 66 14.12 6.45 17.32
C LEU A 66 15.17 5.38 17.60
N GLU A 67 16.19 5.26 16.76
CA GLU A 67 17.27 4.28 16.96
C GLU A 67 18.07 4.56 18.24
N ALA A 68 18.35 5.83 18.56
CA ALA A 68 19.02 6.21 19.80
C ALA A 68 18.20 5.87 21.06
N ARG A 69 16.86 5.83 20.93
CA ARG A 69 15.93 5.38 21.98
C ARG A 69 15.80 3.85 22.04
N GLY A 70 16.45 3.12 21.13
CA GLY A 70 16.36 1.67 21.03
C GLY A 70 15.08 1.17 20.33
N ILE A 71 14.43 2.04 19.56
CA ILE A 71 13.26 1.69 18.74
C ILE A 71 13.76 1.30 17.36
N SER A 72 13.49 0.07 16.94
CA SER A 72 13.87 -0.38 15.60
C SER A 72 13.08 0.40 14.54
N THR A 73 13.80 0.89 13.52
CA THR A 73 13.18 1.49 12.33
C THR A 73 13.18 0.53 11.14
N ASP A 74 13.50 -0.74 11.39
CA ASP A 74 13.40 -1.80 10.42
C ASP A 74 12.03 -2.50 10.52
N PRO A 75 11.26 -2.58 9.43
CA PRO A 75 9.94 -3.18 9.45
C PRO A 75 9.98 -4.70 9.72
N ALA A 76 11.10 -5.39 9.48
CA ALA A 76 11.22 -6.81 9.75
C ALA A 76 11.38 -7.13 11.26
N ASP A 77 11.62 -6.13 12.10
CA ASP A 77 11.57 -6.26 13.56
C ASP A 77 10.12 -6.33 14.09
N TYR A 78 9.12 -6.04 13.24
CA TYR A 78 7.71 -6.00 13.58
C TYR A 78 6.93 -7.10 12.84
N ASP A 79 6.31 -8.02 13.59
CA ASP A 79 5.55 -9.16 13.04
C ASP A 79 4.33 -8.74 12.19
N ASP A 80 3.74 -7.58 12.48
CA ASP A 80 2.53 -7.07 11.82
C ASP A 80 2.86 -6.23 10.57
N VAL A 81 4.11 -5.75 10.43
CA VAL A 81 4.49 -4.80 9.40
C VAL A 81 5.00 -5.53 8.17
N THR A 82 4.37 -5.29 7.03
CA THR A 82 4.86 -5.83 5.75
C THR A 82 6.07 -5.04 5.26
N ALA A 83 7.22 -5.69 5.09
CA ALA A 83 8.45 -5.05 4.61
C ALA A 83 8.31 -4.40 3.21
N SER A 84 7.34 -4.82 2.40
CA SER A 84 7.08 -4.22 1.07
C SER A 84 6.28 -2.92 1.21
N GLY A 85 6.99 -1.79 1.20
CA GLY A 85 6.38 -0.45 1.14
C GLY A 85 5.91 0.11 2.49
N ALA A 86 6.40 -0.44 3.60
CA ALA A 86 6.21 0.16 4.91
C ALA A 86 7.14 1.36 5.11
N TYR A 87 6.59 2.46 5.63
CA TYR A 87 7.33 3.63 6.05
C TYR A 87 6.84 4.12 7.41
N ILE A 88 7.69 4.82 8.16
CA ILE A 88 7.33 5.40 9.45
C ILE A 88 6.81 6.80 9.20
N THR A 89 5.58 7.07 9.62
CA THR A 89 4.99 8.41 9.63
C THR A 89 4.89 8.96 11.03
N ILE A 90 4.85 10.29 11.12
CA ILE A 90 4.76 11.03 12.37
C ILE A 90 3.49 11.87 12.44
N LYS A 91 2.76 11.71 13.53
CA LYS A 91 1.54 12.49 13.80
C LYS A 91 1.75 13.38 15.00
N GLU A 92 1.85 14.69 14.77
CA GLU A 92 1.85 15.67 15.83
C GLU A 92 0.41 16.02 16.21
N THR A 93 -0.01 15.68 17.43
CA THR A 93 -1.38 15.99 17.91
C THR A 93 -1.42 17.23 18.81
N LYS A 94 -0.29 17.55 19.46
CA LYS A 94 -0.07 18.74 20.28
C LYS A 94 1.39 19.16 20.10
N PRO A 95 1.72 20.45 20.25
CA PRO A 95 3.10 20.91 20.17
C PRO A 95 3.99 20.13 21.16
N GLY A 96 4.98 19.41 20.63
CA GLY A 96 5.88 18.55 21.41
C GLY A 96 5.39 17.11 21.64
N TYR A 97 4.20 16.73 21.16
CA TYR A 97 3.69 15.35 21.21
C TYR A 97 3.55 14.79 19.79
N LYS A 98 4.61 14.12 19.37
CA LYS A 98 4.69 13.32 18.15
C LYS A 98 4.41 11.85 18.45
N TYR A 99 3.71 11.19 17.55
CA TYR A 99 3.46 9.76 17.62
C TYR A 99 3.96 9.11 16.34
N TYR A 100 4.70 8.02 16.49
CA TYR A 100 5.29 7.30 15.36
C TYR A 100 4.43 6.08 15.03
N TYR A 101 4.11 5.96 13.75
CA TYR A 101 3.34 4.85 13.21
C TYR A 101 4.05 4.27 12.02
N TRP A 102 4.12 2.95 11.95
CA TRP A 102 4.34 2.26 10.69
C TRP A 102 3.09 2.40 9.85
N GLN A 103 3.26 2.67 8.57
CA GLN A 103 2.19 2.74 7.59
C GLN A 103 2.60 1.98 6.34
N TRP A 104 1.73 1.09 5.88
CA TRP A 104 1.94 0.31 4.66
C TRP A 104 0.61 0.02 3.98
N ARG A 105 0.67 -0.43 2.73
CA ARG A 105 -0.51 -0.91 2.01
C ARG A 105 -0.73 -2.39 2.29
N SER A 106 -1.94 -2.72 2.75
CA SER A 106 -2.40 -4.10 2.89
C SER A 106 -3.51 -4.33 1.86
N GLY A 107 -3.24 -5.16 0.86
CA GLY A 107 -4.19 -5.43 -0.22
C GLY A 107 -4.30 -4.33 -1.28
N GLU A 108 -5.45 -4.29 -1.97
CA GLU A 108 -5.61 -3.49 -3.19
C GLU A 108 -5.84 -1.99 -2.94
N ASP A 109 -6.52 -1.64 -1.83
CA ASP A 109 -6.96 -0.27 -1.52
C ASP A 109 -6.88 0.12 -0.03
N SER A 110 -6.41 -0.75 0.87
CA SER A 110 -6.41 -0.48 2.31
C SER A 110 -5.03 -0.06 2.81
N TRP A 111 -5.01 0.94 3.69
CA TRP A 111 -3.85 1.37 4.43
C TRP A 111 -3.91 0.76 5.82
N GLU A 112 -2.82 0.13 6.24
CA GLU A 112 -2.67 -0.35 7.61
C GLU A 112 -1.64 0.51 8.34
N ASN A 113 -1.83 0.57 9.66
CA ASN A 113 -0.93 1.29 10.53
C ASN A 113 -0.65 0.47 11.79
N GLN A 114 0.61 0.43 12.18
CA GLN A 114 1.06 -0.17 13.43
C GLN A 114 1.68 0.92 14.29
N TYR A 115 1.25 0.98 15.54
CA TYR A 115 1.84 1.89 16.50
C TYR A 115 3.23 1.43 16.90
N ILE A 116 4.20 2.37 16.87
CA ILE A 116 5.60 2.10 17.21
C ILE A 116 5.88 2.55 18.64
N ALA A 117 5.75 3.86 18.90
CA ALA A 117 6.08 4.44 20.18
C ALA A 117 5.49 5.85 20.34
N PRO A 118 5.22 6.29 21.57
CA PRO A 118 4.95 7.69 21.85
C PRO A 118 6.27 8.47 21.86
N VAL A 119 6.28 9.70 21.34
CA VAL A 119 7.24 10.70 21.83
C VAL A 119 6.66 11.24 23.13
N ASP A 120 7.39 11.03 24.22
CA ASP A 120 7.08 11.65 25.49
C ASP A 120 7.82 13.00 25.54
N PRO A 121 7.15 14.13 25.78
CA PRO A 121 7.84 15.43 25.91
C PRO A 121 8.61 15.62 27.22
N LYS A 122 8.64 14.59 28.10
CA LYS A 122 9.30 14.40 29.40
C LYS A 122 8.25 13.96 30.43
N ASP A 123 8.46 12.76 30.96
CA ASP A 123 7.96 12.21 32.23
C ASP A 123 6.45 12.36 32.50
N THR A 124 5.68 11.30 32.31
CA THR A 124 4.53 11.07 33.20
C THR A 124 4.98 10.22 34.38
N THR A 125 5.48 10.90 35.40
CA THR A 125 5.44 10.42 36.78
C THR A 125 4.01 9.96 37.10
N SER A 126 3.86 8.76 37.64
CA SER A 126 2.66 8.32 38.36
C SER A 126 3.03 7.39 39.49
#